data_AF-A0A9E3RUI3-F1
#
_entry.id   AF-A0A9E3RUI3-F1
#
_cell.length_a   1.000
_cell.length_b   1.000
_cell.length_c   1.000
_cell.angle_alpha   90.00
_cell.angle_beta   90.00
_cell.angle_gamma   90.00
#
_symmetry.space_group_name_H-M   'P 1'
#
loop_
_entity.id
_entity.type
_entity.pdbx_description
1 polymer ?
#
loop_
_entity_poly.entity_id
_entity_poly.type
_entity_poly.pdbx_seq_one_letter_code
_entity_poly.pdbx_strand_id
1 'polypeptide(L)'
;MHVISFRVFTLVLLSGCAAIASADQTSEITPFKNLTLEMSLKPFKAVDEASIRATAAEAFQGWMPLIRHADQVSVLLWTADGSEILDYRGSMDLPIEWAKYIGGANSKYAPGEGPESLSLHERPYLYMENPPVITYGTLKRIVEVLREVGISVTGKPVRVGATFDPGPEFAWSSFKYQRHPEISQGNAMGKGTFVSCYALLHEDKTAYAAYPDGIPEGTPFGTFFGKQSQHFLGDLGFDYLWLSNGFGFGLEPWSLTGDVFDGKRFDTVLVGEVREKILGFWKTFREGCPDFPLETRGTNLSTGMDLSADGVSLRDIYSGGFNIEPPPNSPWAALDGDYGLELVGYMSRMAELPGETYPFRFYTHDPWWLNSPWLDRYGREPHDIYLPMSVARIDAAGAVKLPTSLEFLTIDDSYGNMPEQVPNEVIPHVLAARADSPDAPGPFVWVYPFDEYHDMTFAAESRAGEVFFGDWFIRQAINAGFPLNTVVSTGNLVRILETNPGAFGESVLVSIVPDAGTALEKTLMSFVGSGGRVLLYGPLDHASEGLLQALNVALAEPLAGDFEIELRTNIDTLGGGAYPAQTKHDSLIGGGGIRATLR
;
A
#
# COMPACT_ATOMS: atom_id res chain seq x y z
N MET A 1 -28.66 46.10 35.80
CA MET A 1 -27.91 45.64 36.99
C MET A 1 -28.40 44.24 37.32
N HIS A 2 -27.75 43.23 36.75
CA HIS A 2 -27.92 41.83 37.11
C HIS A 2 -26.53 41.20 37.12
N VAL A 3 -26.13 40.73 38.30
CA VAL A 3 -24.87 40.03 38.56
C VAL A 3 -25.15 38.55 38.36
N ILE A 4 -24.39 37.89 37.48
CA ILE A 4 -24.37 36.43 37.39
C ILE A 4 -22.99 35.96 37.85
N SER A 5 -23.01 35.14 38.89
CA SER A 5 -21.87 34.57 39.60
C SER A 5 -21.32 33.38 38.82
N PHE A 6 -20.03 33.40 38.48
CA PHE A 6 -19.31 32.22 37.98
C PHE A 6 -18.87 31.36 39.18
N ARG A 7 -19.32 30.10 39.23
CA ARG A 7 -18.75 29.08 40.10
C ARG A 7 -17.51 28.50 39.44
N VAL A 8 -16.34 28.77 40.03
CA VAL A 8 -15.07 28.13 39.70
C VAL A 8 -15.10 26.70 40.25
N PHE A 9 -15.00 25.68 39.40
CA PHE A 9 -14.70 24.32 39.83
C PHE A 9 -13.19 24.22 40.09
N THR A 10 -12.83 24.04 41.36
CA THR A 10 -11.45 23.73 41.75
C THR A 10 -11.26 22.22 41.61
N LEU A 11 -10.39 21.80 40.68
CA LEU A 11 -9.95 20.41 40.57
C LEU A 11 -9.01 20.13 41.76
N VAL A 12 -9.49 19.40 42.76
CA VAL A 12 -8.64 18.92 43.86
C VAL A 12 -7.93 17.66 43.38
N LEU A 13 -6.65 17.78 43.04
CA LEU A 13 -5.74 16.65 42.88
C LEU A 13 -5.50 16.02 44.26
N LEU A 14 -6.24 14.96 44.56
CA LEU A 14 -5.93 14.07 45.69
C LEU A 14 -4.69 13.26 45.32
N SER A 15 -3.56 13.62 45.93
CA SER A 15 -2.32 12.84 45.93
C SER A 15 -2.49 11.57 46.77
N GLY A 16 -3.14 10.56 46.19
CA GLY A 16 -3.07 9.20 46.69
C GLY A 16 -1.74 8.58 46.28
N CYS A 17 -0.81 8.42 47.23
CA CYS A 17 0.33 7.52 47.09
C CYS A 17 -0.19 6.08 46.96
N ALA A 18 -0.54 5.67 45.74
CA ALA A 18 -0.61 4.25 45.40
C ALA A 18 0.83 3.75 45.29
N ALA A 19 1.16 2.73 46.06
CA ALA A 19 2.41 2.02 45.95
C ALA A 19 2.63 1.64 44.47
N ILE A 20 3.71 2.13 43.89
CA ILE A 20 4.20 1.67 42.59
C ILE A 20 4.60 0.22 42.83
N ALA A 21 3.67 -0.70 42.58
CA ALA A 21 4.03 -2.08 42.31
C ALA A 21 5.03 -2.00 41.15
N SER A 22 6.23 -2.55 41.34
CA SER A 22 7.14 -2.79 40.24
C SER A 22 6.41 -3.71 39.28
N ALA A 23 5.75 -3.13 38.27
CA ALA A 23 5.34 -3.87 37.10
C ALA A 23 6.63 -4.50 36.57
N ASP A 24 6.65 -5.82 36.50
CA ASP A 24 7.64 -6.55 35.74
C ASP A 24 7.51 -6.03 34.29
N GLN A 25 8.29 -5.00 33.94
CA GLN A 25 8.25 -4.32 32.64
C GLN A 25 9.02 -5.14 31.60
N THR A 26 8.67 -6.41 31.47
CA THR A 26 8.81 -7.10 30.21
C THR A 26 7.41 -7.22 29.65
N SER A 27 6.89 -6.15 29.03
CA SER A 27 5.73 -6.32 28.16
C SER A 27 6.15 -7.31 27.08
N GLU A 28 5.55 -8.49 27.08
CA GLU A 28 5.79 -9.47 26.04
C GLU A 28 5.25 -8.89 24.72
N ILE A 29 6.16 -8.43 23.87
CA ILE A 29 5.83 -7.94 22.52
C ILE A 29 5.25 -9.10 21.72
N THR A 30 4.05 -8.94 21.16
CA THR A 30 3.47 -9.92 20.24
C THR A 30 4.40 -10.08 19.04
N PRO A 31 4.98 -11.28 18.79
CA PRO A 31 5.94 -11.45 17.72
C PRO A 31 5.29 -11.22 16.35
N PHE A 32 6.12 -10.85 15.37
CA PHE A 32 5.74 -10.88 13.96
C PHE A 32 5.83 -12.32 13.45
N LYS A 33 4.95 -12.70 12.53
CA LYS A 33 5.09 -13.98 11.81
C LYS A 33 6.29 -13.97 10.86
N ASN A 34 6.55 -12.83 10.23
CA ASN A 34 7.65 -12.67 9.29
C ASN A 34 8.25 -11.26 9.35
N LEU A 35 9.58 -11.19 9.27
CA LEU A 35 10.31 -9.96 9.02
C LEU A 35 10.99 -10.05 7.64
N THR A 36 10.65 -9.18 6.71
CA THR A 36 11.27 -9.12 5.37
C THR A 36 12.32 -8.02 5.33
N LEU A 37 13.56 -8.41 5.03
CA LEU A 37 14.65 -7.50 4.72
C LEU A 37 14.76 -7.38 3.21
N GLU A 38 14.32 -6.27 2.63
CA GLU A 38 14.48 -6.05 1.21
C GLU A 38 15.88 -5.51 0.91
N MET A 39 16.53 -6.00 -0.14
CA MET A 39 17.85 -5.52 -0.54
C MET A 39 18.10 -5.63 -2.04
N SER A 40 18.98 -4.78 -2.55
CA SER A 40 19.53 -4.94 -3.91
C SER A 40 20.71 -5.92 -3.93
N LEU A 41 21.29 -6.16 -5.11
CA LEU A 41 22.56 -6.90 -5.23
C LEU A 41 23.82 -6.05 -5.03
N LYS A 42 23.69 -4.73 -4.85
CA LYS A 42 24.82 -3.81 -4.69
C LYS A 42 25.74 -4.12 -3.51
N PRO A 43 25.26 -4.68 -2.38
CA PRO A 43 26.15 -5.10 -1.30
C PRO A 43 27.15 -6.20 -1.70
N PHE A 44 26.85 -6.99 -2.73
CA PHE A 44 27.72 -8.06 -3.24
C PHE A 44 28.80 -7.51 -4.20
N LYS A 45 29.64 -6.59 -3.71
CA LYS A 45 30.71 -5.93 -4.49
C LYS A 45 31.76 -6.90 -5.05
N ALA A 46 31.89 -8.08 -4.45
CA ALA A 46 32.66 -9.22 -4.94
C ALA A 46 31.82 -10.50 -4.83
N VAL A 47 31.99 -11.40 -5.80
CA VAL A 47 31.14 -12.59 -6.00
C VAL A 47 31.85 -13.92 -5.75
N ASP A 48 33.00 -13.91 -5.09
CA ASP A 48 33.58 -15.14 -4.55
C ASP A 48 32.82 -15.60 -3.29
N GLU A 49 32.89 -16.89 -3.00
CA GLU A 49 32.13 -17.55 -1.94
C GLU A 49 32.32 -16.90 -0.56
N ALA A 50 33.53 -16.42 -0.23
CA ALA A 50 33.81 -15.82 1.06
C ALA A 50 33.14 -14.45 1.18
N SER A 51 33.23 -13.63 0.12
CA SER A 51 32.55 -12.32 0.06
C SER A 51 31.03 -12.45 0.11
N ILE A 52 30.42 -13.37 -0.65
CA ILE A 52 28.96 -13.57 -0.63
C ILE A 52 28.48 -13.94 0.77
N ARG A 53 29.19 -14.85 1.45
CA ARG A 53 28.84 -15.25 2.83
C ARG A 53 29.00 -14.12 3.84
N ALA A 54 30.04 -13.29 3.69
CA ALA A 54 30.26 -12.14 4.58
C ALA A 54 29.12 -11.12 4.44
N THR A 55 28.77 -10.74 3.20
CA THR A 55 27.64 -9.83 2.92
C THR A 55 26.33 -10.40 3.46
N ALA A 56 26.06 -11.70 3.24
CA ALA A 56 24.86 -12.34 3.78
C ALA A 56 24.82 -12.29 5.31
N ALA A 57 25.95 -12.51 6.00
CA ALA A 57 26.00 -12.45 7.46
C ALA A 57 25.71 -11.03 7.99
N GLU A 58 26.29 -10.01 7.34
CA GLU A 58 26.09 -8.60 7.69
C GLU A 58 24.61 -8.19 7.58
N ALA A 59 23.93 -8.62 6.50
CA ALA A 59 22.50 -8.34 6.28
C ALA A 59 21.60 -8.78 7.45
N PHE A 60 21.92 -9.89 8.13
CA PHE A 60 21.14 -10.35 9.29
C PHE A 60 21.62 -9.77 10.62
N GLN A 61 22.92 -9.46 10.76
CA GLN A 61 23.50 -9.04 12.05
C GLN A 61 22.93 -7.71 12.54
N GLY A 62 22.84 -6.70 11.67
CA GLY A 62 22.33 -5.37 12.04
C GLY A 62 20.88 -5.39 12.51
N TRP A 63 20.09 -6.35 12.04
CA TRP A 63 18.66 -6.47 12.32
C TRP A 63 18.34 -7.48 13.43
N MET A 64 19.35 -8.12 14.01
CA MET A 64 19.20 -9.17 15.03
C MET A 64 18.31 -8.78 16.22
N PRO A 65 18.38 -7.55 16.77
CA PRO A 65 17.50 -7.15 17.87
C PRO A 65 16.02 -7.26 17.53
N LEU A 66 15.64 -6.96 16.28
CA LEU A 66 14.27 -7.08 15.80
C LEU A 66 13.93 -8.51 15.37
N ILE A 67 14.85 -9.20 14.69
CA ILE A 67 14.68 -10.59 14.24
C ILE A 67 14.27 -11.50 15.40
N ARG A 68 14.77 -11.26 16.63
CA ARG A 68 14.39 -12.03 17.82
C ARG A 68 12.88 -12.07 18.07
N HIS A 69 12.15 -11.04 17.64
CA HIS A 69 10.70 -10.89 17.79
C HIS A 69 9.90 -11.29 16.53
N ALA A 70 10.49 -12.06 15.61
CA ALA A 70 9.79 -12.61 14.44
C ALA A 70 9.88 -14.14 14.37
N ASP A 71 8.87 -14.87 13.90
CA ASP A 71 8.95 -16.34 13.77
C ASP A 71 9.83 -16.78 12.60
N GLN A 72 9.91 -15.95 11.56
CA GLN A 72 10.64 -16.18 10.31
C GLN A 72 11.29 -14.88 9.81
N VAL A 73 12.36 -15.02 9.02
CA VAL A 73 12.94 -13.91 8.26
C VAL A 73 12.81 -14.20 6.76
N SER A 74 12.42 -13.21 5.97
CA SER A 74 12.47 -13.28 4.50
C SER A 74 13.48 -12.26 3.99
N VAL A 75 14.13 -12.56 2.87
CA VAL A 75 14.95 -11.59 2.12
C VAL A 75 14.31 -11.39 0.77
N LEU A 76 13.92 -10.16 0.44
CA LEU A 76 13.40 -9.84 -0.89
C LEU A 76 14.52 -9.23 -1.72
N LEU A 77 14.86 -9.86 -2.85
CA LEU A 77 15.95 -9.40 -3.71
C LEU A 77 15.44 -8.54 -4.86
N TRP A 78 15.74 -7.24 -4.79
CA TRP A 78 15.68 -6.30 -5.90
C TRP A 78 16.87 -6.53 -6.83
N THR A 79 16.87 -7.69 -7.51
CA THR A 79 17.92 -8.06 -8.47
C THR A 79 17.92 -7.13 -9.67
N ALA A 80 16.76 -6.95 -10.28
CA ALA A 80 16.46 -5.94 -11.28
C ALA A 80 14.99 -5.51 -11.08
N ASP A 81 14.30 -5.15 -12.16
CA ASP A 81 12.87 -4.82 -12.22
C ASP A 81 12.01 -6.02 -12.72
N GLY A 82 12.51 -7.24 -12.59
CA GLY A 82 11.93 -8.44 -13.20
C GLY A 82 12.40 -8.70 -14.64
N SER A 83 13.24 -7.83 -15.22
CA SER A 83 13.86 -8.09 -16.53
C SER A 83 14.70 -9.37 -16.54
N GLU A 84 15.35 -9.70 -15.43
CA GLU A 84 16.05 -10.97 -15.21
C GLU A 84 15.12 -12.19 -15.32
N ILE A 85 13.83 -12.04 -15.00
CA ILE A 85 12.83 -13.09 -15.19
C ILE A 85 12.46 -13.16 -16.68
N LEU A 86 12.11 -12.00 -17.26
CA LEU A 86 11.65 -11.88 -18.64
C LEU A 86 12.69 -12.35 -19.67
N ASP A 87 13.98 -12.12 -19.42
CA ASP A 87 15.10 -12.51 -20.29
C ASP A 87 15.67 -13.91 -19.99
N TYR A 88 15.14 -14.64 -19.00
CA TYR A 88 15.72 -15.92 -18.58
C TYR A 88 15.61 -17.02 -19.66
N ARG A 89 16.72 -17.68 -19.97
CA ARG A 89 16.82 -18.71 -21.01
C ARG A 89 17.14 -20.12 -20.50
N GLY A 90 17.06 -20.34 -19.19
CA GLY A 90 17.36 -21.66 -18.60
C GLY A 90 18.85 -21.99 -18.47
N SER A 91 19.75 -21.00 -18.54
CA SER A 91 21.20 -21.22 -18.47
C SER A 91 21.85 -20.42 -17.34
N MET A 92 22.60 -21.10 -16.48
CA MET A 92 23.29 -20.53 -15.31
C MET A 92 24.52 -19.71 -15.68
N ASP A 93 25.09 -19.92 -16.87
CA ASP A 93 26.31 -19.23 -17.31
C ASP A 93 26.03 -17.86 -17.93
N LEU A 94 24.76 -17.56 -18.23
CA LEU A 94 24.40 -16.30 -18.86
C LEU A 94 24.48 -15.14 -17.84
N PRO A 95 25.07 -13.99 -18.23
CA PRO A 95 25.04 -12.80 -17.42
C PRO A 95 23.62 -12.23 -17.33
N ILE A 96 23.32 -11.61 -16.19
CA ILE A 96 22.08 -10.88 -15.92
C ILE A 96 22.35 -9.38 -16.07
N GLU A 97 21.40 -8.66 -16.67
CA GLU A 97 21.33 -7.21 -16.49
C GLU A 97 20.59 -6.92 -15.18
N TRP A 98 21.30 -6.33 -14.22
CA TRP A 98 20.85 -6.19 -12.83
C TRP A 98 20.92 -4.74 -12.36
N ALA A 99 20.34 -4.44 -11.20
CA ALA A 99 20.15 -3.11 -10.62
C ALA A 99 21.45 -2.43 -10.13
N LYS A 100 22.45 -2.30 -11.01
CA LYS A 100 23.75 -1.66 -10.75
C LYS A 100 23.74 -0.14 -10.95
N TYR A 101 22.56 0.48 -11.08
CA TYR A 101 22.42 1.90 -11.42
C TYR A 101 21.94 2.74 -10.24
N ILE A 102 22.29 4.02 -10.25
CA ILE A 102 21.67 5.08 -9.45
C ILE A 102 21.00 6.05 -10.43
N GLY A 103 19.71 6.33 -10.24
CA GLY A 103 18.87 7.05 -11.19
C GLY A 103 18.14 6.12 -12.18
N GLY A 104 17.33 6.71 -13.06
CA GLY A 104 16.50 5.95 -14.00
C GLY A 104 17.33 5.19 -15.04
N ALA A 105 17.38 3.86 -14.93
CA ALA A 105 18.22 2.99 -15.76
C ALA A 105 17.83 3.03 -17.25
N ASN A 106 16.54 3.04 -17.57
CA ASN A 106 16.06 3.10 -18.96
C ASN A 106 16.01 4.55 -19.48
N SER A 107 17.19 5.18 -19.56
CA SER A 107 17.39 6.49 -20.15
C SER A 107 17.88 6.40 -21.60
N LYS A 108 17.70 7.49 -22.36
CA LYS A 108 18.34 7.69 -23.66
C LYS A 108 19.85 7.99 -23.55
N TYR A 109 20.34 8.31 -22.35
CA TYR A 109 21.75 8.58 -22.07
C TYR A 109 22.40 7.36 -21.44
N ALA A 110 23.63 7.07 -21.86
CA ALA A 110 24.46 6.08 -21.18
C ALA A 110 24.83 6.55 -19.77
N PRO A 111 25.20 5.64 -18.86
CA PRO A 111 25.55 6.00 -17.49
C PRO A 111 26.63 7.09 -17.42
N GLY A 112 26.33 8.19 -16.74
CA GLY A 112 27.23 9.34 -16.58
C GLY A 112 27.43 10.22 -17.82
N GLU A 113 26.80 9.93 -18.96
CA GLU A 113 26.94 10.71 -20.19
C GLU A 113 25.85 11.78 -20.38
N GLY A 114 26.10 12.82 -21.19
CA GLY A 114 25.13 13.90 -21.46
C GLY A 114 25.35 15.17 -20.62
N PRO A 115 24.47 16.19 -20.77
CA PRO A 115 24.65 17.49 -20.11
C PRO A 115 24.73 17.39 -18.58
N GLU A 116 25.55 18.26 -17.95
CA GLU A 116 25.67 18.33 -16.50
C GLU A 116 24.36 18.72 -15.79
N SER A 117 23.45 19.38 -16.49
CA SER A 117 22.16 19.81 -15.96
C SER A 117 21.13 18.69 -15.77
N LEU A 118 21.41 17.47 -16.26
CA LEU A 118 20.49 16.36 -16.15
C LEU A 118 20.36 15.86 -14.70
N SER A 119 19.12 15.62 -14.28
CA SER A 119 18.82 15.00 -12.99
C SER A 119 19.01 13.48 -13.02
N LEU A 120 18.97 12.83 -11.86
CA LEU A 120 18.96 11.37 -11.75
C LEU A 120 17.75 10.73 -12.46
N HIS A 121 16.65 11.45 -12.61
CA HIS A 121 15.48 10.95 -13.34
C HIS A 121 15.73 10.88 -14.85
N GLU A 122 16.68 11.65 -15.36
CA GLU A 122 16.98 11.74 -16.78
C GLU A 122 18.23 10.95 -17.16
N ARG A 123 19.09 10.62 -16.20
CA ARG A 123 20.36 9.92 -16.44
C ARG A 123 20.76 9.00 -15.29
N PRO A 124 21.15 7.75 -15.60
CA PRO A 124 21.70 6.85 -14.61
C PRO A 124 23.21 7.06 -14.40
N TYR A 125 23.72 6.52 -13.30
CA TYR A 125 25.14 6.32 -13.02
C TYR A 125 25.35 4.89 -12.57
N LEU A 126 26.54 4.33 -12.79
CA LEU A 126 26.91 3.09 -12.10
C LEU A 126 27.10 3.39 -10.61
N TYR A 127 26.61 2.50 -9.74
CA TYR A 127 26.74 2.68 -8.30
C TYR A 127 28.19 2.58 -7.82
N MET A 128 29.06 1.90 -8.58
CA MET A 128 30.48 1.81 -8.32
C MET A 128 31.29 1.71 -9.62
N GLU A 129 32.60 1.92 -9.52
CA GLU A 129 33.52 1.62 -10.62
C GLU A 129 33.59 0.11 -10.84
N ASN A 130 33.47 -0.34 -12.10
CA ASN A 130 33.51 -1.74 -12.50
C ASN A 130 32.59 -2.68 -11.68
N PRO A 131 31.26 -2.51 -11.72
CA PRO A 131 30.33 -3.41 -11.05
C PRO A 131 30.57 -4.88 -11.43
N PRO A 132 30.37 -5.83 -10.50
CA PRO A 132 30.58 -7.24 -10.78
C PRO A 132 29.65 -7.75 -11.88
N VAL A 133 30.15 -8.70 -12.67
CA VAL A 133 29.34 -9.48 -13.59
C VAL A 133 28.62 -10.57 -12.80
N ILE A 134 27.29 -10.50 -12.77
CA ILE A 134 26.44 -11.48 -12.09
C ILE A 134 25.80 -12.36 -13.16
N THR A 135 25.95 -13.68 -13.04
CA THR A 135 25.22 -14.66 -13.86
C THR A 135 24.05 -15.24 -13.09
N TYR A 136 23.15 -15.97 -13.78
CA TYR A 136 22.09 -16.72 -13.09
C TYR A 136 22.65 -17.74 -12.10
N GLY A 137 23.82 -18.33 -12.36
CA GLY A 137 24.54 -19.18 -11.41
C GLY A 137 25.05 -18.42 -10.18
N THR A 138 25.56 -17.20 -10.36
CA THR A 138 25.93 -16.32 -9.23
C THR A 138 24.71 -15.97 -8.39
N LEU A 139 23.59 -15.58 -9.03
CA LEU A 139 22.36 -15.24 -8.33
C LEU A 139 21.80 -16.43 -7.55
N LYS A 140 21.75 -17.61 -8.16
CA LYS A 140 21.39 -18.86 -7.46
C LYS A 140 22.25 -19.07 -6.22
N ARG A 141 23.58 -18.87 -6.33
CA ARG A 141 24.48 -19.02 -5.19
C ARG A 141 24.20 -17.99 -4.09
N ILE A 142 23.91 -16.74 -4.45
CA ILE A 142 23.51 -15.70 -3.48
C ILE A 142 22.25 -16.12 -2.73
N VAL A 143 21.21 -16.60 -3.45
CA VAL A 143 19.96 -17.10 -2.85
C VAL A 143 20.22 -18.25 -1.87
N GLU A 144 21.02 -19.23 -2.26
CA GLU A 144 21.41 -20.35 -1.40
C GLU A 144 22.16 -19.87 -0.14
N VAL A 145 23.14 -18.97 -0.31
CA VAL A 145 23.97 -18.48 0.80
C VAL A 145 23.17 -17.61 1.77
N LEU A 146 22.27 -16.75 1.29
CA LEU A 146 21.38 -15.96 2.16
C LEU A 146 20.54 -16.88 3.06
N ARG A 147 20.05 -17.99 2.51
CA ARG A 147 19.31 -19.00 3.27
C ARG A 147 20.20 -19.73 4.28
N GLU A 148 21.33 -20.28 3.83
CA GLU A 148 22.27 -21.02 4.69
C GLU A 148 22.77 -20.16 5.86
N VAL A 149 23.26 -18.96 5.55
CA VAL A 149 23.83 -18.04 6.53
C VAL A 149 22.74 -17.45 7.41
N GLY A 150 21.60 -17.07 6.84
CA GLY A 150 20.47 -16.55 7.61
C GLY A 150 19.96 -17.55 8.64
N ILE A 151 19.78 -18.82 8.28
CA ILE A 151 19.41 -19.88 9.23
C ILE A 151 20.50 -20.03 10.30
N SER A 152 21.78 -20.04 9.91
CA SER A 152 22.89 -20.20 10.85
C SER A 152 23.02 -19.03 11.83
N VAL A 153 22.74 -17.80 11.40
CA VAL A 153 22.90 -16.57 12.19
C VAL A 153 21.69 -16.32 13.08
N THR A 154 20.48 -16.55 12.55
CA THR A 154 19.22 -16.22 13.24
C THR A 154 18.65 -17.39 14.03
N GLY A 155 18.95 -18.63 13.65
CA GLY A 155 18.30 -19.84 14.16
C GLY A 155 16.83 -19.98 13.72
N LYS A 156 16.37 -19.18 12.74
CA LYS A 156 14.98 -19.13 12.27
C LYS A 156 14.87 -19.61 10.82
N PRO A 157 13.68 -20.04 10.37
CA PRO A 157 13.45 -20.30 8.96
C PRO A 157 13.71 -19.03 8.13
N VAL A 158 14.32 -19.21 6.95
CA VAL A 158 14.64 -18.13 6.02
C VAL A 158 14.04 -18.40 4.65
N ARG A 159 13.29 -17.43 4.11
CA ARG A 159 12.83 -17.39 2.72
C ARG A 159 13.60 -16.35 1.91
N VAL A 160 13.71 -16.53 0.61
CA VAL A 160 14.26 -15.56 -0.34
C VAL A 160 13.28 -15.37 -1.49
N GLY A 161 12.85 -14.14 -1.73
CA GLY A 161 11.90 -13.78 -2.78
C GLY A 161 12.54 -13.04 -3.94
N ALA A 162 11.96 -13.19 -5.13
CA ALA A 162 12.27 -12.37 -6.31
C ALA A 162 11.23 -11.25 -6.46
N THR A 163 11.56 -10.23 -7.25
CA THR A 163 10.68 -9.08 -7.52
C THR A 163 10.33 -8.96 -8.99
N PHE A 164 9.14 -8.43 -9.27
CA PHE A 164 8.82 -7.86 -10.57
C PHE A 164 8.29 -6.44 -10.37
N ASP A 165 8.83 -5.50 -11.14
CA ASP A 165 8.41 -4.10 -11.11
C ASP A 165 8.02 -3.62 -12.52
N PRO A 166 6.87 -2.95 -12.68
CA PRO A 166 6.43 -2.48 -13.99
C PRO A 166 7.21 -1.27 -14.51
N GLY A 167 7.95 -0.57 -13.66
CA GLY A 167 8.60 0.70 -13.97
C GLY A 167 9.99 0.59 -14.61
N PRO A 168 10.53 1.72 -15.11
CA PRO A 168 11.78 1.79 -15.87
C PRO A 168 13.05 1.96 -15.01
N GLU A 169 12.95 1.94 -13.69
CA GLU A 169 13.95 2.56 -12.81
C GLU A 169 15.21 1.71 -12.59
N PHE A 170 15.05 0.41 -12.34
CA PHE A 170 16.05 -0.39 -11.63
C PHE A 170 17.20 -0.87 -12.52
N ALA A 171 16.87 -1.42 -13.69
CA ALA A 171 17.82 -2.03 -14.60
C ALA A 171 17.43 -1.74 -16.04
N TRP A 172 18.41 -1.78 -16.95
CA TRP A 172 18.13 -1.63 -18.37
C TRP A 172 17.36 -2.86 -18.88
N SER A 173 16.24 -2.62 -19.58
CA SER A 173 15.36 -3.68 -20.05
C SER A 173 15.18 -3.65 -21.56
N SER A 174 15.91 -4.53 -22.25
CA SER A 174 15.67 -4.77 -23.67
C SER A 174 14.30 -5.38 -23.94
N PHE A 175 13.80 -6.22 -23.03
CA PHE A 175 12.48 -6.84 -23.17
C PHE A 175 11.39 -5.76 -23.20
N LYS A 176 11.29 -4.93 -22.14
CA LYS A 176 10.18 -3.98 -21.95
C LYS A 176 10.20 -2.80 -22.92
N TYR A 177 11.39 -2.34 -23.33
CA TYR A 177 11.53 -1.07 -24.05
C TYR A 177 12.10 -1.20 -25.48
N GLN A 178 12.48 -2.40 -25.93
CA GLN A 178 12.98 -2.62 -27.29
C GLN A 178 12.28 -3.75 -28.04
N ARG A 179 12.17 -4.94 -27.43
CA ARG A 179 11.52 -6.10 -28.07
C ARG A 179 10.00 -6.05 -27.95
N HIS A 180 9.51 -5.68 -26.78
CA HIS A 180 8.08 -5.62 -26.47
C HIS A 180 7.62 -4.24 -25.97
N PRO A 181 7.91 -3.14 -26.69
CA PRO A 181 7.44 -1.81 -26.27
C PRO A 181 5.90 -1.72 -26.22
N GLU A 182 5.16 -2.62 -26.88
CA GLU A 182 3.69 -2.68 -26.86
C GLU A 182 3.08 -2.98 -25.48
N ILE A 183 3.86 -3.54 -24.55
CA ILE A 183 3.38 -3.82 -23.19
C ILE A 183 3.49 -2.59 -22.28
N SER A 184 4.35 -1.63 -22.64
CA SER A 184 4.60 -0.42 -21.87
C SER A 184 3.55 0.64 -22.20
N GLN A 185 2.34 0.45 -21.67
CA GLN A 185 1.16 1.27 -21.97
C GLN A 185 0.92 2.37 -20.92
N GLY A 186 1.40 2.16 -19.68
CA GLY A 186 1.21 3.08 -18.56
C GLY A 186 2.15 4.28 -18.62
N ASN A 187 1.71 5.38 -18.01
CA ASN A 187 2.33 6.70 -18.15
C ASN A 187 2.79 7.30 -16.82
N ALA A 188 2.80 6.51 -15.74
CA ALA A 188 3.18 6.93 -14.39
C ALA A 188 4.53 7.67 -14.29
N MET A 189 5.52 7.34 -15.15
CA MET A 189 6.81 8.04 -15.25
C MET A 189 7.03 8.72 -16.62
N GLY A 190 5.93 9.12 -17.26
CA GLY A 190 5.93 9.62 -18.62
C GLY A 190 5.51 8.56 -19.63
N LYS A 191 5.34 8.98 -20.89
CA LYS A 191 4.64 8.18 -21.89
C LYS A 191 5.30 6.82 -22.14
N GLY A 192 4.53 5.74 -21.96
CA GLY A 192 4.94 4.37 -22.29
C GLY A 192 6.10 3.85 -21.44
N THR A 193 6.03 4.09 -20.13
CA THR A 193 7.10 3.74 -19.19
C THR A 193 6.76 2.55 -18.30
N PHE A 194 5.46 2.27 -18.10
CA PHE A 194 4.98 1.22 -17.20
C PHE A 194 4.36 0.06 -17.95
N VAL A 195 4.75 -1.16 -17.57
CA VAL A 195 4.20 -2.40 -18.12
C VAL A 195 2.75 -2.60 -17.66
N SER A 196 1.85 -2.80 -18.63
CA SER A 196 0.47 -3.20 -18.40
C SER A 196 0.36 -4.71 -18.19
N CYS A 197 -0.27 -5.12 -17.10
CA CYS A 197 -0.41 -6.54 -16.75
C CYS A 197 -1.27 -7.35 -17.72
N TYR A 198 -2.18 -6.68 -18.44
CA TYR A 198 -3.10 -7.31 -19.39
C TYR A 198 -2.74 -7.05 -20.85
N ALA A 199 -1.50 -6.62 -21.13
CA ALA A 199 -1.01 -6.47 -22.49
C ALA A 199 -0.93 -7.82 -23.24
N LEU A 200 -0.96 -7.74 -24.57
CA LEU A 200 -0.67 -8.86 -25.46
C LEU A 200 0.71 -8.65 -26.08
N LEU A 201 1.52 -9.70 -26.07
CA LEU A 201 2.87 -9.70 -26.65
C LEU A 201 2.79 -9.96 -28.15
N HIS A 202 3.59 -9.23 -28.93
CA HIS A 202 3.86 -9.56 -30.32
C HIS A 202 4.77 -10.79 -30.45
N GLU A 203 4.87 -11.36 -31.66
CA GLU A 203 5.80 -12.46 -31.97
C GLU A 203 7.25 -12.07 -31.64
N ASP A 204 7.94 -12.92 -30.88
CA ASP A 204 9.39 -12.86 -30.65
C ASP A 204 10.02 -14.22 -30.90
N LYS A 205 11.09 -14.27 -31.69
CA LYS A 205 11.81 -15.50 -32.05
C LYS A 205 12.97 -15.82 -31.11
N THR A 206 13.18 -14.99 -30.10
CA THR A 206 14.17 -15.21 -29.03
C THR A 206 13.76 -16.41 -28.20
N ALA A 207 14.69 -17.31 -27.91
CA ALA A 207 14.43 -18.45 -27.02
C ALA A 207 14.40 -18.00 -25.55
N TYR A 208 13.34 -18.39 -24.84
CA TYR A 208 13.15 -18.19 -23.40
C TYR A 208 13.01 -19.54 -22.69
N ALA A 209 13.21 -19.59 -21.38
CA ALA A 209 13.12 -20.82 -20.59
C ALA A 209 11.76 -21.53 -20.76
N ALA A 210 10.65 -20.76 -20.71
CA ALA A 210 9.30 -21.28 -20.91
C ALA A 210 8.86 -21.36 -22.38
N TYR A 211 9.60 -20.69 -23.29
CA TYR A 211 9.27 -20.55 -24.71
C TYR A 211 10.53 -20.76 -25.57
N PRO A 212 11.03 -22.01 -25.69
CA PRO A 212 12.30 -22.29 -26.36
C PRO A 212 12.28 -21.96 -27.86
N ASP A 213 11.10 -21.95 -28.48
CA ASP A 213 10.89 -21.62 -29.90
C ASP A 213 10.46 -20.15 -30.13
N GLY A 214 10.41 -19.35 -29.06
CA GLY A 214 9.91 -17.97 -29.11
C GLY A 214 8.48 -17.77 -28.62
N ILE A 215 8.09 -16.51 -28.44
CA ILE A 215 6.77 -16.07 -28.00
C ILE A 215 5.86 -15.96 -29.23
N PRO A 216 4.71 -16.67 -29.28
CA PRO A 216 3.74 -16.50 -30.35
C PRO A 216 3.03 -15.14 -30.31
N GLU A 217 2.63 -14.64 -31.49
CA GLU A 217 1.81 -13.43 -31.64
C GLU A 217 0.52 -13.49 -30.80
N GLY A 218 0.21 -12.40 -30.11
CA GLY A 218 -1.02 -12.26 -29.31
C GLY A 218 -0.99 -13.03 -27.99
N THR A 219 0.18 -13.48 -27.52
CA THR A 219 0.31 -14.17 -26.24
C THR A 219 -0.02 -13.21 -25.09
N PRO A 220 -0.96 -13.53 -24.19
CA PRO A 220 -1.21 -12.70 -23.01
C PRO A 220 0.04 -12.60 -22.14
N PHE A 221 0.35 -11.38 -21.68
CA PHE A 221 1.52 -11.14 -20.83
C PHE A 221 1.49 -12.02 -19.58
N GLY A 222 0.33 -12.14 -18.92
CA GLY A 222 0.14 -13.01 -17.75
C GLY A 222 0.54 -14.47 -18.02
N THR A 223 0.17 -15.03 -19.17
CA THR A 223 0.54 -16.40 -19.57
C THR A 223 2.05 -16.55 -19.72
N PHE A 224 2.71 -15.63 -20.44
CA PHE A 224 4.15 -15.66 -20.61
C PHE A 224 4.85 -15.51 -19.26
N PHE A 225 4.51 -14.45 -18.52
CA PHE A 225 5.15 -14.09 -17.27
C PHE A 225 4.96 -15.17 -16.19
N GLY A 226 3.79 -15.78 -16.08
CA GLY A 226 3.54 -16.90 -15.18
C GLY A 226 4.47 -18.08 -15.46
N LYS A 227 4.48 -18.60 -16.69
CA LYS A 227 5.35 -19.73 -17.05
C LYS A 227 6.83 -19.41 -16.89
N GLN A 228 7.21 -18.20 -17.31
CA GLN A 228 8.59 -17.73 -17.22
C GLN A 228 9.05 -17.62 -15.75
N SER A 229 8.20 -17.11 -14.87
CA SER A 229 8.43 -17.05 -13.43
C SER A 229 8.56 -18.45 -12.82
N GLN A 230 7.70 -19.40 -13.20
CA GLN A 230 7.77 -20.79 -12.73
C GLN A 230 9.14 -21.43 -12.98
N HIS A 231 9.71 -21.22 -14.17
CA HIS A 231 11.06 -21.70 -14.50
C HIS A 231 12.14 -20.94 -13.71
N PHE A 232 12.13 -19.61 -13.75
CA PHE A 232 13.14 -18.79 -13.10
C PHE A 232 13.22 -19.06 -11.58
N LEU A 233 12.07 -19.03 -10.90
CA LEU A 233 12.01 -19.23 -9.44
C LEU A 233 12.47 -20.63 -9.05
N GLY A 234 12.01 -21.65 -9.79
CA GLY A 234 12.36 -23.05 -9.53
C GLY A 234 13.84 -23.34 -9.75
N ASP A 235 14.42 -22.85 -10.86
CA ASP A 235 15.80 -23.13 -11.22
C ASP A 235 16.81 -22.43 -10.28
N LEU A 236 16.47 -21.24 -9.80
CA LEU A 236 17.31 -20.42 -8.92
C LEU A 236 17.04 -20.61 -7.43
N GLY A 237 15.96 -21.30 -7.05
CA GLY A 237 15.66 -21.65 -5.66
C GLY A 237 15.03 -20.53 -4.83
N PHE A 238 14.28 -19.64 -5.47
CA PHE A 238 13.45 -18.64 -4.80
C PHE A 238 12.20 -19.29 -4.18
N ASP A 239 11.69 -18.73 -3.10
CA ASP A 239 10.51 -19.27 -2.40
C ASP A 239 9.20 -18.57 -2.76
N TYR A 240 9.26 -17.32 -3.23
CA TYR A 240 8.09 -16.51 -3.55
C TYR A 240 8.44 -15.41 -4.55
N LEU A 241 7.41 -14.79 -5.12
CA LEU A 241 7.52 -13.64 -6.02
C LEU A 241 6.72 -12.47 -5.47
N TRP A 242 7.32 -11.29 -5.51
CA TRP A 242 6.72 -10.03 -5.12
C TRP A 242 6.38 -9.17 -6.34
N LEU A 243 5.11 -8.79 -6.49
CA LEU A 243 4.66 -7.90 -7.57
C LEU A 243 4.57 -6.45 -7.05
N SER A 244 5.47 -5.61 -7.54
CA SER A 244 5.68 -4.24 -7.07
C SER A 244 4.85 -3.20 -7.83
N ASN A 245 4.77 -1.98 -7.28
CA ASN A 245 4.26 -0.76 -7.89
C ASN A 245 2.94 -0.94 -8.65
N GLY A 246 1.99 -1.62 -8.00
CA GLY A 246 0.63 -1.82 -8.50
C GLY A 246 0.52 -2.77 -9.69
N PHE A 247 1.57 -3.53 -10.02
CA PHE A 247 1.48 -4.52 -11.08
C PHE A 247 0.44 -5.60 -10.74
N GLY A 248 -0.54 -5.79 -11.63
CA GLY A 248 -1.72 -6.62 -11.38
C GLY A 248 -2.91 -5.88 -10.77
N PHE A 249 -2.78 -4.57 -10.52
CA PHE A 249 -3.81 -3.70 -9.93
C PHE A 249 -4.12 -2.48 -10.80
N GLY A 250 -4.06 -2.62 -12.14
CA GLY A 250 -4.38 -1.54 -13.07
C GLY A 250 -3.21 -1.09 -13.96
N LEU A 251 -3.45 -0.03 -14.71
CA LEU A 251 -2.52 0.57 -15.69
C LEU A 251 -1.75 1.75 -15.11
N GLU A 252 -2.41 2.57 -14.29
CA GLU A 252 -1.86 3.83 -13.77
C GLU A 252 -1.78 3.81 -12.23
N PRO A 253 -0.90 2.98 -11.63
CA PRO A 253 -0.88 2.68 -10.20
C PRO A 253 -0.48 3.88 -9.30
N TRP A 254 -0.04 4.99 -9.89
CA TRP A 254 0.43 6.20 -9.21
C TRP A 254 -0.42 7.44 -9.51
N SER A 255 -1.46 7.34 -10.36
CA SER A 255 -2.18 8.50 -10.85
C SER A 255 -3.56 8.66 -10.23
N LEU A 256 -3.98 9.90 -10.05
CA LEU A 256 -5.36 10.26 -9.70
C LEU A 256 -6.36 9.94 -10.83
N THR A 257 -5.84 9.65 -12.02
CA THR A 257 -6.60 9.35 -13.24
C THR A 257 -6.30 7.94 -13.69
N GLY A 258 -7.20 7.35 -14.46
CA GLY A 258 -7.01 6.04 -15.07
C GLY A 258 -7.99 5.84 -16.22
N ASP A 259 -8.24 4.58 -16.58
CA ASP A 259 -9.15 4.24 -17.67
C ASP A 259 -10.62 4.64 -17.38
N VAL A 260 -10.97 4.85 -16.11
CA VAL A 260 -12.33 5.24 -15.68
C VAL A 260 -12.44 6.74 -15.42
N PHE A 261 -11.42 7.41 -14.90
CA PHE A 261 -11.47 8.86 -14.62
C PHE A 261 -10.35 9.62 -15.32
N ASP A 262 -10.70 10.53 -16.24
CA ASP A 262 -9.73 11.30 -17.05
C ASP A 262 -9.34 12.66 -16.42
N GLY A 263 -9.75 12.91 -15.17
CA GLY A 263 -9.60 14.20 -14.49
C GLY A 263 -10.68 15.23 -14.82
N LYS A 264 -11.61 14.92 -15.74
CA LYS A 264 -12.71 15.80 -16.16
C LYS A 264 -14.07 15.12 -16.16
N ARG A 265 -14.11 13.80 -16.29
CA ARG A 265 -15.33 12.97 -16.25
C ARG A 265 -15.01 11.53 -15.89
N PHE A 266 -16.01 10.83 -15.37
CA PHE A 266 -15.98 9.38 -15.20
C PHE A 266 -16.56 8.71 -16.45
N ASP A 267 -15.75 7.90 -17.14
CA ASP A 267 -16.15 7.05 -18.26
C ASP A 267 -16.44 5.63 -17.77
N THR A 268 -17.63 5.44 -17.21
CA THR A 268 -18.02 4.20 -16.53
C THR A 268 -18.52 3.12 -17.50
N VAL A 269 -18.55 3.38 -18.80
CA VAL A 269 -18.98 2.40 -19.81
C VAL A 269 -18.00 1.23 -19.89
N LEU A 270 -16.70 1.50 -19.70
CA LEU A 270 -15.63 0.51 -19.87
C LEU A 270 -15.16 -0.14 -18.56
N VAL A 271 -15.70 0.28 -17.42
CA VAL A 271 -15.23 -0.18 -16.09
C VAL A 271 -15.33 -1.71 -15.93
N GLY A 272 -16.36 -2.33 -16.51
CA GLY A 272 -16.50 -3.79 -16.53
C GLY A 272 -15.45 -4.48 -17.41
N GLU A 273 -15.05 -3.88 -18.53
CA GLU A 273 -14.01 -4.43 -19.40
C GLU A 273 -12.63 -4.35 -18.74
N VAL A 274 -12.32 -3.24 -18.08
CA VAL A 274 -11.06 -3.05 -17.34
C VAL A 274 -10.95 -4.09 -16.21
N ARG A 275 -12.03 -4.27 -15.43
CA ARG A 275 -12.13 -5.33 -14.42
C ARG A 275 -11.80 -6.71 -14.99
N GLU A 276 -12.42 -7.11 -16.10
CA GLU A 276 -12.18 -8.43 -16.70
C GLU A 276 -10.75 -8.60 -17.23
N LYS A 277 -10.13 -7.53 -17.75
CA LYS A 277 -8.72 -7.56 -18.17
C LYS A 277 -7.78 -7.81 -17.00
N ILE A 278 -7.96 -7.07 -15.90
CA ILE A 278 -7.17 -7.23 -14.68
C ILE A 278 -7.33 -8.65 -14.12
N LEU A 279 -8.56 -9.15 -14.00
CA LEU A 279 -8.81 -10.52 -13.54
C LEU A 279 -8.27 -11.57 -14.52
N GLY A 280 -8.29 -11.28 -15.83
CA GLY A 280 -7.69 -12.11 -16.87
C GLY A 280 -6.19 -12.30 -16.69
N PHE A 281 -5.47 -11.25 -16.30
CA PHE A 281 -4.05 -11.35 -15.93
C PHE A 281 -3.85 -12.33 -14.77
N TRP A 282 -4.56 -12.18 -13.65
CA TRP A 282 -4.39 -13.05 -12.50
C TRP A 282 -4.68 -14.52 -12.80
N LYS A 283 -5.73 -14.80 -13.58
CA LYS A 283 -6.08 -16.15 -14.05
C LYS A 283 -4.95 -16.75 -14.89
N THR A 284 -4.53 -16.05 -15.95
CA THR A 284 -3.50 -16.54 -16.87
C THR A 284 -2.12 -16.65 -16.23
N PHE A 285 -1.77 -15.75 -15.30
CA PHE A 285 -0.55 -15.87 -14.50
C PHE A 285 -0.57 -17.13 -13.65
N ARG A 286 -1.67 -17.39 -12.92
CA ARG A 286 -1.78 -18.58 -12.05
C ARG A 286 -1.84 -19.90 -12.80
N GLU A 287 -2.34 -19.91 -14.04
CA GLU A 287 -2.21 -21.08 -14.92
C GLU A 287 -0.74 -21.41 -15.25
N GLY A 288 0.13 -20.39 -15.35
CA GLY A 288 1.56 -20.56 -15.61
C GLY A 288 2.42 -20.77 -14.36
N CYS A 289 2.02 -20.20 -13.22
CA CYS A 289 2.72 -20.21 -11.93
C CYS A 289 1.74 -20.53 -10.77
N PRO A 290 1.31 -21.79 -10.62
CA PRO A 290 0.22 -22.14 -9.72
C PRO A 290 0.61 -22.10 -8.24
N ASP A 291 1.82 -22.55 -7.89
CA ASP A 291 2.14 -22.94 -6.51
C ASP A 291 2.97 -21.93 -5.74
N PHE A 292 3.76 -21.08 -6.42
CA PHE A 292 4.58 -20.09 -5.73
C PHE A 292 3.70 -19.04 -5.02
N PRO A 293 3.95 -18.77 -3.72
CA PRO A 293 3.32 -17.65 -3.02
C PRO A 293 3.56 -16.34 -3.78
N LEU A 294 2.51 -15.50 -3.84
CA LEU A 294 2.61 -14.14 -4.38
C LEU A 294 2.39 -13.15 -3.26
N GLU A 295 3.35 -12.25 -3.13
CA GLU A 295 3.23 -11.08 -2.26
C GLU A 295 3.10 -9.84 -3.16
N THR A 296 2.41 -8.80 -2.71
CA THR A 296 2.07 -7.66 -3.55
C THR A 296 2.32 -6.34 -2.84
N ARG A 297 2.72 -5.31 -3.60
CA ARG A 297 2.84 -3.94 -3.09
C ARG A 297 1.56 -3.12 -3.26
N GLY A 298 0.71 -3.49 -4.22
CA GLY A 298 -0.47 -2.70 -4.61
C GLY A 298 -0.12 -1.33 -5.17
N THR A 299 -1.14 -0.51 -5.42
CA THR A 299 -1.01 0.86 -5.95
C THR A 299 -0.51 1.83 -4.85
N ASN A 300 -0.49 3.13 -5.11
CA ASN A 300 -0.33 4.15 -4.07
C ASN A 300 -1.64 4.56 -3.39
N LEU A 301 -2.78 4.09 -3.88
CA LEU A 301 -4.08 4.67 -3.58
C LEU A 301 -4.94 3.72 -2.74
N SER A 302 -6.04 4.24 -2.22
CA SER A 302 -7.02 3.41 -1.52
C SER A 302 -7.88 2.60 -2.47
N THR A 303 -8.59 1.62 -1.90
CA THR A 303 -9.47 0.74 -2.68
C THR A 303 -10.53 1.52 -3.47
N GLY A 304 -11.16 2.54 -2.87
CA GLY A 304 -12.15 3.37 -3.56
C GLY A 304 -11.54 4.27 -4.64
N MET A 305 -10.33 4.77 -4.43
CA MET A 305 -9.60 5.56 -5.43
C MET A 305 -9.25 4.70 -6.65
N ASP A 306 -8.67 3.52 -6.46
CA ASP A 306 -8.33 2.61 -7.56
C ASP A 306 -9.58 2.13 -8.31
N LEU A 307 -10.67 1.83 -7.59
CA LEU A 307 -11.95 1.47 -8.19
C LEU A 307 -12.49 2.56 -9.11
N SER A 308 -12.54 3.79 -8.61
CA SER A 308 -13.18 4.91 -9.30
C SER A 308 -12.32 5.52 -10.41
N ALA A 309 -10.99 5.41 -10.30
CA ALA A 309 -10.07 5.95 -11.31
C ALA A 309 -9.70 4.93 -12.38
N ASP A 310 -9.50 3.66 -12.02
CA ASP A 310 -8.91 2.64 -12.91
C ASP A 310 -9.64 1.28 -12.86
N GLY A 311 -10.83 1.22 -12.26
CA GLY A 311 -11.72 0.04 -12.31
C GLY A 311 -11.18 -1.19 -11.57
N VAL A 312 -10.23 -1.01 -10.66
CA VAL A 312 -9.52 -2.10 -9.99
C VAL A 312 -10.40 -2.73 -8.92
N SER A 313 -10.93 -3.92 -9.20
CA SER A 313 -11.77 -4.64 -8.25
C SER A 313 -10.94 -5.44 -7.23
N LEU A 314 -10.55 -4.80 -6.13
CA LEU A 314 -9.82 -5.48 -5.05
C LEU A 314 -10.61 -6.66 -4.46
N ARG A 315 -11.95 -6.53 -4.37
CA ARG A 315 -12.85 -7.60 -3.92
C ARG A 315 -12.73 -8.85 -4.77
N ASP A 316 -12.71 -8.72 -6.09
CA ASP A 316 -12.60 -9.89 -6.98
C ASP A 316 -11.18 -10.45 -7.03
N ILE A 317 -10.17 -9.61 -6.88
CA ILE A 317 -8.79 -10.07 -6.75
C ILE A 317 -8.64 -10.91 -5.46
N TYR A 318 -9.17 -10.42 -4.33
CA TYR A 318 -9.08 -11.12 -3.05
C TYR A 318 -9.90 -12.42 -3.02
N SER A 319 -11.10 -12.42 -3.60
CA SER A 319 -11.95 -13.61 -3.66
C SER A 319 -11.63 -14.55 -4.82
N GLY A 320 -10.75 -14.16 -5.74
CA GLY A 320 -10.41 -14.90 -6.95
C GLY A 320 -9.56 -16.17 -6.73
N GLY A 321 -9.12 -16.44 -5.50
CA GLY A 321 -8.33 -17.63 -5.17
C GLY A 321 -6.91 -17.59 -5.73
N PHE A 322 -6.37 -16.39 -5.98
CA PHE A 322 -5.05 -16.21 -6.57
C PHE A 322 -3.89 -16.38 -5.57
N ASN A 323 -4.12 -16.86 -4.35
CA ASN A 323 -3.09 -17.09 -3.33
C ASN A 323 -2.12 -15.90 -3.18
N ILE A 324 -2.69 -14.69 -3.03
CA ILE A 324 -1.92 -13.46 -2.85
C ILE A 324 -1.93 -13.06 -1.38
N GLU A 325 -0.82 -12.50 -0.90
CA GLU A 325 -0.81 -11.67 0.30
C GLU A 325 -1.32 -10.26 -0.08
N PRO A 326 -2.19 -9.65 0.74
CA PRO A 326 -2.67 -8.29 0.52
C PRO A 326 -1.50 -7.29 0.50
N PRO A 327 -1.65 -6.14 -0.21
CA PRO A 327 -0.65 -5.09 -0.17
C PRO A 327 -0.39 -4.50 1.24
N PRO A 328 0.85 -4.11 1.57
CA PRO A 328 1.13 -3.29 2.75
C PRO A 328 0.56 -1.87 2.59
N ASN A 329 0.77 -1.04 3.61
CA ASN A 329 0.76 0.40 3.46
C ASN A 329 1.72 0.83 2.33
N SER A 330 1.40 1.93 1.66
CA SER A 330 2.35 2.57 0.75
C SER A 330 3.17 3.57 1.55
N PRO A 331 4.48 3.35 1.79
CA PRO A 331 5.31 4.31 2.54
C PRO A 331 5.66 5.55 1.69
N TRP A 332 4.75 5.95 0.81
CA TRP A 332 4.92 7.06 -0.12
C TRP A 332 4.84 8.42 0.56
N ALA A 333 4.29 8.49 1.78
CA ALA A 333 4.29 9.68 2.62
C ALA A 333 5.71 10.25 2.82
N ALA A 334 6.74 9.41 2.77
CA ALA A 334 8.14 9.83 2.75
C ALA A 334 8.48 10.79 1.60
N LEU A 335 7.81 10.65 0.47
CA LEU A 335 8.12 11.35 -0.77
C LEU A 335 7.19 12.54 -1.00
N ASP A 336 5.92 12.45 -0.61
CA ASP A 336 4.89 13.46 -0.91
C ASP A 336 4.33 14.21 0.31
N GLY A 337 4.60 13.73 1.53
CA GLY A 337 4.06 14.29 2.79
C GLY A 337 2.57 14.00 3.02
N ASP A 338 1.99 13.01 2.34
CA ASP A 338 0.58 12.66 2.40
C ASP A 338 0.29 11.42 3.28
N TYR A 339 0.36 11.61 4.60
CA TYR A 339 0.07 10.55 5.58
C TYR A 339 -1.38 10.06 5.50
N GLY A 340 -2.34 10.95 5.21
CA GLY A 340 -3.73 10.56 5.05
C GLY A 340 -3.91 9.57 3.90
N LEU A 341 -3.19 9.72 2.79
CA LEU A 341 -3.26 8.77 1.67
C LEU A 341 -2.69 7.41 2.07
N GLU A 342 -1.56 7.37 2.77
CA GLU A 342 -1.00 6.13 3.29
C GLU A 342 -1.97 5.42 4.23
N LEU A 343 -2.54 6.14 5.21
CA LEU A 343 -3.40 5.54 6.24
C LEU A 343 -4.75 5.08 5.67
N VAL A 344 -5.38 5.87 4.80
CA VAL A 344 -6.62 5.47 4.09
C VAL A 344 -6.34 4.31 3.14
N GLY A 345 -5.24 4.38 2.39
CA GLY A 345 -4.76 3.30 1.54
C GLY A 345 -4.63 2.00 2.32
N TYR A 346 -3.94 2.04 3.45
CA TYR A 346 -3.71 0.89 4.29
C TYR A 346 -5.00 0.33 4.90
N MET A 347 -5.80 1.18 5.56
CA MET A 347 -7.07 0.76 6.17
C MET A 347 -8.04 0.17 5.16
N SER A 348 -8.21 0.78 3.99
CA SER A 348 -9.16 0.29 2.98
C SER A 348 -8.80 -1.12 2.48
N ARG A 349 -7.51 -1.40 2.26
CA ARG A 349 -7.02 -2.69 1.74
C ARG A 349 -7.07 -3.82 2.74
N MET A 350 -7.05 -3.49 4.03
CA MET A 350 -7.17 -4.47 5.12
C MET A 350 -8.54 -4.52 5.76
N ALA A 351 -9.54 -3.78 5.26
CA ALA A 351 -10.92 -3.91 5.72
C ALA A 351 -11.43 -5.35 5.52
N GLU A 352 -11.13 -5.91 4.35
CA GLU A 352 -11.25 -7.33 4.02
C GLU A 352 -9.89 -7.89 3.60
N LEU A 353 -9.68 -9.20 3.76
CA LEU A 353 -8.42 -9.85 3.40
C LEU A 353 -8.67 -11.11 2.57
N PRO A 354 -7.75 -11.48 1.65
CA PRO A 354 -7.78 -12.77 0.95
C PRO A 354 -7.41 -13.96 1.87
N GLY A 355 -6.88 -13.67 3.06
CA GLY A 355 -6.48 -14.63 4.09
C GLY A 355 -6.50 -14.00 5.48
N GLU A 356 -5.58 -14.44 6.36
CA GLU A 356 -5.54 -14.01 7.78
C GLU A 356 -4.36 -13.09 8.11
N THR A 357 -3.48 -12.84 7.13
CA THR A 357 -2.22 -12.11 7.29
C THR A 357 -2.25 -10.83 6.48
N TYR A 358 -1.51 -9.83 6.95
CA TYR A 358 -1.24 -8.61 6.21
C TYR A 358 0.06 -7.94 6.71
N PRO A 359 0.83 -7.30 5.81
CA PRO A 359 2.09 -6.66 6.15
C PRO A 359 1.97 -5.17 6.53
N PHE A 360 3.00 -4.68 7.23
CA PHE A 360 3.38 -3.27 7.33
C PHE A 360 4.78 -3.11 6.73
N ARG A 361 5.00 -2.07 5.93
CA ARG A 361 6.24 -1.80 5.19
C ARG A 361 6.78 -0.43 5.52
N PHE A 362 8.07 -0.34 5.82
CA PHE A 362 8.75 0.89 6.21
C PHE A 362 9.94 1.20 5.29
N TYR A 363 10.11 2.47 4.92
CA TYR A 363 11.10 2.92 3.94
C TYR A 363 12.34 3.47 4.64
N THR A 364 13.38 2.65 4.77
CA THR A 364 14.66 3.00 5.42
C THR A 364 15.65 3.64 4.45
N HIS A 365 15.96 2.92 3.37
CA HIS A 365 16.93 3.31 2.36
C HIS A 365 16.33 3.19 0.97
N ASP A 366 16.87 3.96 0.02
CA ASP A 366 16.59 3.78 -1.39
C ASP A 366 17.84 3.31 -2.12
N PRO A 367 17.84 2.07 -2.67
CA PRO A 367 19.00 1.58 -3.36
C PRO A 367 19.10 2.09 -4.80
N TRP A 368 18.12 2.79 -5.39
CA TRP A 368 18.19 3.26 -6.79
C TRP A 368 18.14 4.79 -6.92
N TRP A 369 17.44 5.50 -6.05
CA TRP A 369 17.53 6.95 -5.92
C TRP A 369 18.57 7.31 -4.85
N LEU A 370 19.31 8.42 -5.05
CA LEU A 370 20.37 8.84 -4.15
C LEU A 370 19.80 9.50 -2.87
N ASN A 371 19.15 8.70 -2.03
CA ASN A 371 18.58 9.09 -0.76
C ASN A 371 18.44 7.90 0.21
N SER A 372 18.22 8.21 1.48
CA SER A 372 17.88 7.28 2.55
C SER A 372 16.71 7.86 3.32
N PRO A 373 15.46 7.47 3.01
CA PRO A 373 14.28 8.15 3.53
C PRO A 373 14.24 8.35 5.04
N TRP A 374 14.73 7.39 5.83
CA TRP A 374 14.91 7.58 7.28
C TRP A 374 15.76 8.79 7.64
N LEU A 375 16.89 8.96 6.97
CA LEU A 375 17.87 9.99 7.27
C LEU A 375 17.50 11.37 6.68
N ASP A 376 16.96 11.40 5.46
CA ASP A 376 16.80 12.64 4.70
C ASP A 376 15.35 13.07 4.41
N ARG A 377 14.38 12.15 4.35
CA ARG A 377 12.97 12.49 4.11
C ARG A 377 12.21 12.65 5.41
N TYR A 378 12.27 11.63 6.26
CA TYR A 378 11.64 11.63 7.57
C TYR A 378 12.41 12.51 8.57
N GLY A 379 13.65 12.88 8.26
CA GLY A 379 14.48 13.68 9.16
C GLY A 379 14.73 12.98 10.49
N ARG A 380 14.70 11.64 10.52
CA ARG A 380 14.82 10.79 11.71
C ARG A 380 13.68 10.96 12.72
N GLU A 381 12.52 11.42 12.24
CA GLU A 381 11.29 11.49 13.02
C GLU A 381 10.46 10.22 12.79
N PRO A 382 10.01 9.51 13.84
CA PRO A 382 9.44 8.17 13.73
C PRO A 382 7.92 8.16 13.44
N HIS A 383 7.34 9.25 12.96
CA HIS A 383 5.89 9.38 12.78
C HIS A 383 5.34 8.38 11.74
N ASP A 384 6.10 8.07 10.69
CA ASP A 384 5.81 7.01 9.70
C ASP A 384 5.91 5.58 10.25
N ILE A 385 6.43 5.40 11.46
CA ILE A 385 6.36 4.12 12.18
C ILE A 385 5.10 4.12 13.04
N TYR A 386 4.92 5.15 13.87
CA TYR A 386 3.83 5.19 14.83
C TYR A 386 2.46 5.33 14.19
N LEU A 387 2.31 6.13 13.13
CA LEU A 387 1.02 6.34 12.48
C LEU A 387 0.49 5.03 11.87
N PRO A 388 1.20 4.33 10.96
CA PRO A 388 0.67 3.09 10.38
C PRO A 388 0.59 1.94 11.40
N MET A 389 1.54 1.83 12.34
CA MET A 389 1.49 0.77 13.37
C MET A 389 0.42 1.01 14.44
N SER A 390 -0.11 2.23 14.57
CA SER A 390 -1.29 2.51 15.38
C SER A 390 -2.59 2.03 14.72
N VAL A 391 -2.53 1.62 13.45
CA VAL A 391 -3.72 1.18 12.71
C VAL A 391 -4.01 -0.30 12.96
N ALA A 392 -5.28 -0.62 13.19
CA ALA A 392 -5.75 -2.00 13.30
C ALA A 392 -7.04 -2.26 12.54
N ARG A 393 -7.25 -3.52 12.13
CA ARG A 393 -8.52 -3.99 11.59
C ARG A 393 -9.32 -4.77 12.63
N ILE A 394 -10.64 -4.75 12.52
CA ILE A 394 -11.55 -5.60 13.28
C ILE A 394 -12.05 -6.73 12.37
N ASP A 395 -11.81 -7.98 12.78
CA ASP A 395 -12.25 -9.16 12.02
C ASP A 395 -13.73 -9.49 12.23
N ALA A 396 -14.24 -10.51 11.53
CA ALA A 396 -15.62 -10.96 11.64
C ALA A 396 -16.02 -11.47 13.05
N ALA A 397 -15.06 -11.77 13.93
CA ALA A 397 -15.29 -12.16 15.31
C ALA A 397 -15.28 -10.96 16.27
N GLY A 398 -15.05 -9.74 15.77
CA GLY A 398 -14.94 -8.53 16.58
C GLY A 398 -13.57 -8.37 17.25
N ALA A 399 -12.56 -9.15 16.84
CA ALA A 399 -11.22 -9.10 17.40
C ALA A 399 -10.35 -8.08 16.65
N VAL A 400 -9.55 -7.33 17.42
CA VAL A 400 -8.48 -6.49 16.89
C VAL A 400 -7.40 -7.37 16.29
N LYS A 401 -7.03 -7.10 15.04
CA LYS A 401 -5.89 -7.71 14.36
C LYS A 401 -4.84 -6.65 14.08
N LEU A 402 -3.60 -7.06 14.29
CA LEU A 402 -2.39 -6.28 14.05
C LEU A 402 -1.66 -6.81 12.81
N PRO A 403 -0.80 -6.00 12.16
CA PRO A 403 0.03 -6.49 11.07
C PRO A 403 0.83 -7.70 11.52
N THR A 404 0.80 -8.74 10.69
CA THR A 404 1.47 -10.00 10.99
C THR A 404 2.91 -10.02 10.48
N SER A 405 3.23 -9.17 9.51
CA SER A 405 4.55 -9.10 8.88
C SER A 405 5.07 -7.68 8.87
N LEU A 406 6.39 -7.53 8.90
CA LEU A 406 7.09 -6.25 8.79
C LEU A 406 8.10 -6.31 7.64
N GLU A 407 8.15 -5.29 6.82
CA GLU A 407 9.02 -5.21 5.64
C GLU A 407 9.85 -3.93 5.67
N PHE A 408 11.14 -4.03 5.34
CA PHE A 408 12.05 -2.87 5.23
C PHE A 408 12.52 -2.68 3.80
N LEU A 409 12.07 -1.60 3.16
CA LEU A 409 12.57 -1.13 1.87
C LEU A 409 13.63 -0.07 2.10
N THR A 410 14.89 -0.25 1.73
CA THR A 410 15.67 -1.47 1.81
C THR A 410 16.65 -1.40 2.98
N ILE A 411 17.37 -2.49 3.24
CA ILE A 411 18.44 -2.53 4.23
C ILE A 411 19.79 -1.99 3.71
N ASP A 412 19.94 -1.81 2.39
CA ASP A 412 21.12 -1.25 1.75
C ASP A 412 20.86 0.10 1.09
N ASP A 413 21.84 1.01 1.16
CA ASP A 413 21.79 2.33 0.52
C ASP A 413 22.05 2.29 -0.99
N SER A 414 21.97 3.44 -1.66
CA SER A 414 22.17 3.58 -3.11
C SER A 414 23.53 3.09 -3.62
N TYR A 415 24.52 2.96 -2.73
CA TYR A 415 25.88 2.48 -3.00
C TYR A 415 26.11 1.04 -2.51
N GLY A 416 25.05 0.36 -2.04
CA GLY A 416 25.10 -1.00 -1.51
C GLY A 416 25.79 -1.11 -0.15
N ASN A 417 25.83 -0.05 0.64
CA ASN A 417 26.31 -0.15 2.03
C ASN A 417 25.13 -0.46 2.96
N MET A 418 25.38 -1.19 4.05
CA MET A 418 24.38 -1.52 5.06
C MET A 418 24.77 -0.87 6.41
N PRO A 419 24.62 0.46 6.54
CA PRO A 419 25.12 1.18 7.72
C PRO A 419 24.37 0.77 8.99
N GLU A 420 25.11 0.39 10.04
CA GLU A 420 24.53 0.02 11.35
C GLU A 420 23.69 1.14 11.99
N GLN A 421 23.89 2.38 11.57
CA GLN A 421 23.17 3.54 12.09
C GLN A 421 21.65 3.37 11.96
N VAL A 422 21.14 2.97 10.79
CA VAL A 422 19.70 2.95 10.53
C VAL A 422 18.97 1.87 11.34
N PRO A 423 19.43 0.61 11.39
CA PRO A 423 18.85 -0.38 12.30
C PRO A 423 18.87 0.07 13.77
N ASN A 424 19.96 0.68 14.23
CA ASN A 424 20.09 1.14 15.62
C ASN A 424 19.12 2.29 15.98
N GLU A 425 18.72 3.11 15.00
CA GLU A 425 17.77 4.21 15.20
C GLU A 425 16.31 3.75 15.04
N VAL A 426 16.03 2.88 14.05
CA VAL A 426 14.65 2.49 13.68
C VAL A 426 14.08 1.39 14.57
N ILE A 427 14.88 0.37 14.93
CA ILE A 427 14.39 -0.79 15.68
C ILE A 427 13.73 -0.41 17.01
N PRO A 428 14.29 0.49 17.84
CA PRO A 428 13.65 0.90 19.08
C PRO A 428 12.23 1.47 18.88
N HIS A 429 12.01 2.23 17.81
CA HIS A 429 10.69 2.79 17.51
C HIS A 429 9.69 1.73 17.08
N VAL A 430 10.11 0.77 16.25
CA VAL A 430 9.26 -0.36 15.83
C VAL A 430 8.87 -1.22 17.02
N LEU A 431 9.81 -1.55 17.90
CA LEU A 431 9.53 -2.36 19.09
C LEU A 431 8.60 -1.63 20.06
N ALA A 432 8.78 -0.31 20.24
CA ALA A 432 7.87 0.51 21.03
C ALA A 432 6.46 0.55 20.43
N ALA A 433 6.34 0.80 19.13
CA ALA A 433 5.06 0.81 18.43
C ALA A 433 4.35 -0.57 18.48
N ARG A 434 5.12 -1.67 18.46
CA ARG A 434 4.57 -3.02 18.62
C ARG A 434 4.13 -3.31 20.05
N ALA A 435 4.84 -2.80 21.05
CA ALA A 435 4.46 -2.93 22.46
C ALA A 435 3.19 -2.13 22.79
N ASP A 436 3.02 -0.97 22.15
CA ASP A 436 1.88 -0.06 22.33
C ASP A 436 0.81 -0.24 21.23
N SER A 437 0.77 -1.41 20.59
CA SER A 437 -0.20 -1.69 19.52
C SER A 437 -1.65 -1.71 20.03
N PRO A 438 -2.63 -1.37 19.17
CA PRO A 438 -4.05 -1.40 19.56
C PRO A 438 -4.49 -2.77 20.10
N ASP A 439 -5.26 -2.76 21.19
CA ASP A 439 -5.84 -3.95 21.82
C ASP A 439 -7.39 -3.90 21.88
N ALA A 440 -7.99 -2.78 21.51
CA ALA A 440 -9.43 -2.55 21.39
C ALA A 440 -9.75 -1.64 20.18
N PRO A 441 -11.01 -1.57 19.71
CA PRO A 441 -11.41 -0.57 18.73
C PRO A 441 -11.09 0.85 19.20
N GLY A 442 -10.50 1.66 18.32
CA GLY A 442 -10.16 3.04 18.63
C GLY A 442 -11.39 3.94 18.88
N PRO A 443 -11.17 5.20 19.32
CA PRO A 443 -12.25 6.15 19.54
C PRO A 443 -13.09 6.42 18.29
N PHE A 444 -12.47 6.33 17.11
CA PHE A 444 -13.13 6.40 15.81
C PHE A 444 -12.85 5.14 15.02
N VAL A 445 -13.90 4.51 14.50
CA VAL A 445 -13.83 3.28 13.72
C VAL A 445 -14.39 3.56 12.34
N TRP A 446 -13.54 3.44 11.32
CA TRP A 446 -13.96 3.54 9.94
C TRP A 446 -14.72 2.28 9.55
N VAL A 447 -16.02 2.44 9.30
CA VAL A 447 -16.86 1.42 8.70
C VAL A 447 -16.66 1.51 7.19
N TYR A 448 -15.70 0.74 6.69
CA TYR A 448 -15.31 0.79 5.28
C TYR A 448 -16.35 0.08 4.40
N PRO A 449 -16.96 0.77 3.43
CA PRO A 449 -17.98 0.22 2.53
C PRO A 449 -17.35 -0.63 1.41
N PHE A 450 -16.65 -1.70 1.82
CA PHE A 450 -15.87 -2.53 0.90
C PHE A 450 -16.75 -3.09 -0.22
N ASP A 451 -17.86 -3.75 0.11
CA ASP A 451 -18.77 -4.31 -0.90
C ASP A 451 -19.55 -3.23 -1.65
N GLU A 452 -20.04 -2.23 -0.93
CA GLU A 452 -20.88 -1.19 -1.50
C GLU A 452 -20.14 -0.35 -2.54
N TYR A 453 -18.87 0.00 -2.32
CA TYR A 453 -18.08 0.73 -3.32
C TYR A 453 -17.89 -0.06 -4.61
N HIS A 454 -17.66 -1.37 -4.53
CA HIS A 454 -17.58 -2.20 -5.72
C HIS A 454 -18.94 -2.26 -6.42
N ASP A 455 -20.03 -2.48 -5.69
CA ASP A 455 -21.38 -2.54 -6.25
C ASP A 455 -21.79 -1.20 -6.90
N MET A 456 -21.49 -0.08 -6.26
CA MET A 456 -21.69 1.28 -6.78
C MET A 456 -20.90 1.53 -8.07
N THR A 457 -19.65 1.09 -8.12
CA THR A 457 -18.77 1.29 -9.29
C THR A 457 -19.26 0.48 -10.50
N PHE A 458 -19.63 -0.79 -10.29
CA PHE A 458 -20.00 -1.72 -11.35
C PHE A 458 -21.51 -1.80 -11.64
N ALA A 459 -22.33 -0.97 -10.97
CA ALA A 459 -23.75 -0.86 -11.27
C ALA A 459 -24.00 -0.33 -12.69
N ALA A 460 -25.18 -0.65 -13.24
CA ALA A 460 -25.59 -0.16 -14.56
C ALA A 460 -25.64 1.38 -14.61
N GLU A 461 -26.07 2.02 -13.52
CA GLU A 461 -25.89 3.44 -13.27
C GLU A 461 -24.79 3.58 -12.22
N SER A 462 -23.56 3.73 -12.71
CA SER A 462 -22.37 3.76 -11.85
C SER A 462 -22.32 5.03 -10.99
N ARG A 463 -21.97 4.85 -9.71
CA ARG A 463 -21.76 5.91 -8.72
C ARG A 463 -20.27 6.13 -8.42
N ALA A 464 -19.40 5.89 -9.42
CA ALA A 464 -17.94 6.02 -9.28
C ALA A 464 -17.48 7.38 -8.71
N GLY A 465 -18.19 8.48 -9.00
CA GLY A 465 -17.88 9.79 -8.42
C GLY A 465 -18.11 9.88 -6.91
N GLU A 466 -19.07 9.12 -6.36
CA GLU A 466 -19.29 9.02 -4.91
C GLU A 466 -18.21 8.17 -4.24
N VAL A 467 -17.81 7.07 -4.90
CA VAL A 467 -16.72 6.20 -4.46
C VAL A 467 -15.40 6.98 -4.43
N PHE A 468 -15.13 7.78 -5.47
CA PHE A 468 -13.99 8.69 -5.54
C PHE A 468 -14.03 9.67 -4.36
N PHE A 469 -15.14 10.39 -4.19
CA PHE A 469 -15.29 11.35 -3.09
C PHE A 469 -15.03 10.73 -1.72
N GLY A 470 -15.56 9.54 -1.46
CA GLY A 470 -15.57 8.95 -0.13
C GLY A 470 -14.17 8.79 0.47
N ASP A 471 -13.26 8.17 -0.27
CA ASP A 471 -11.90 7.94 0.22
C ASP A 471 -11.04 9.21 0.22
N TRP A 472 -11.22 10.09 -0.77
CA TRP A 472 -10.56 11.41 -0.79
C TRP A 472 -10.99 12.28 0.39
N PHE A 473 -12.26 12.23 0.77
CA PHE A 473 -12.77 12.96 1.92
C PHE A 473 -12.12 12.49 3.22
N ILE A 474 -12.02 11.18 3.44
CA ILE A 474 -11.37 10.63 4.64
C ILE A 474 -9.86 10.91 4.63
N ARG A 475 -9.19 10.86 3.47
CA ARG A 475 -7.78 11.30 3.35
C ARG A 475 -7.62 12.74 3.83
N GLN A 476 -8.48 13.64 3.37
CA GLN A 476 -8.44 15.06 3.80
C GLN A 476 -8.72 15.20 5.30
N ALA A 477 -9.69 14.44 5.84
CA ALA A 477 -10.01 14.47 7.26
C ALA A 477 -8.80 14.06 8.12
N ILE A 478 -8.13 12.96 7.78
CA ILE A 478 -6.93 12.49 8.50
C ILE A 478 -5.81 13.54 8.43
N ASN A 479 -5.53 14.08 7.25
CA ASN A 479 -4.51 15.12 7.10
C ASN A 479 -4.87 16.44 7.81
N ALA A 480 -6.16 16.69 8.06
CA ALA A 480 -6.63 17.79 8.90
C ALA A 480 -6.59 17.47 10.41
N GLY A 481 -6.10 16.29 10.81
CA GLY A 481 -5.92 15.89 12.21
C GLY A 481 -7.03 15.00 12.77
N PHE A 482 -7.89 14.41 11.93
CA PHE A 482 -8.91 13.46 12.40
C PHE A 482 -8.25 12.14 12.86
N PRO A 483 -8.38 11.73 14.13
CA PRO A 483 -7.63 10.61 14.70
C PRO A 483 -8.30 9.26 14.39
N LEU A 484 -8.26 8.86 13.11
CA LEU A 484 -8.84 7.61 12.61
C LEU A 484 -7.76 6.54 12.44
N ASN A 485 -7.84 5.47 13.22
CA ASN A 485 -6.83 4.39 13.22
C ASN A 485 -7.43 2.97 13.24
N THR A 486 -8.76 2.83 13.21
CA THR A 486 -9.40 1.50 13.25
C THR A 486 -10.30 1.34 12.06
N VAL A 487 -10.27 0.17 11.40
CA VAL A 487 -11.14 -0.15 10.27
C VAL A 487 -11.92 -1.44 10.50
N VAL A 488 -13.17 -1.46 10.06
CA VAL A 488 -14.03 -2.64 9.97
C VAL A 488 -14.83 -2.55 8.68
N SER A 489 -14.99 -3.65 7.95
CA SER A 489 -15.88 -3.65 6.78
C SER A 489 -17.35 -3.54 7.22
N THR A 490 -18.20 -3.00 6.35
CA THR A 490 -19.67 -2.99 6.54
C THR A 490 -20.22 -4.39 6.82
N GLY A 491 -19.77 -5.40 6.08
CA GLY A 491 -20.16 -6.80 6.28
C GLY A 491 -19.78 -7.34 7.66
N ASN A 492 -18.56 -7.08 8.14
CA ASN A 492 -18.12 -7.52 9.47
C ASN A 492 -18.85 -6.75 10.57
N LEU A 493 -19.06 -5.44 10.42
CA LEU A 493 -19.82 -4.62 11.38
C LEU A 493 -21.21 -5.21 11.65
N VAL A 494 -21.95 -5.54 10.58
CA VAL A 494 -23.31 -6.11 10.69
C VAL A 494 -23.27 -7.41 11.51
N ARG A 495 -22.37 -8.34 11.18
CA ARG A 495 -22.24 -9.63 11.89
C ARG A 495 -21.83 -9.46 13.35
N ILE A 496 -20.91 -8.53 13.62
CA ILE A 496 -20.45 -8.25 14.98
C ILE A 496 -21.60 -7.70 15.82
N LEU A 497 -22.34 -6.70 15.33
CA LEU A 497 -23.41 -6.07 16.12
C LEU A 497 -24.64 -6.96 16.28
N GLU A 498 -24.86 -7.94 15.40
CA GLU A 498 -25.88 -8.99 15.60
C GLU A 498 -25.57 -9.89 16.81
N THR A 499 -24.30 -10.16 17.08
CA THR A 499 -23.87 -11.10 18.13
C THR A 499 -23.40 -10.39 19.40
N ASN A 500 -22.84 -9.20 19.27
CA ASN A 500 -22.35 -8.35 20.34
C ASN A 500 -22.72 -6.87 20.06
N PRO A 501 -23.96 -6.45 20.40
CA PRO A 501 -24.42 -5.07 20.20
C PRO A 501 -23.56 -4.00 20.90
N GLY A 502 -22.77 -4.38 21.91
CA GLY A 502 -21.92 -3.50 22.68
C GLY A 502 -20.48 -3.35 22.16
N ALA A 503 -20.10 -4.06 21.09
CA ALA A 503 -18.71 -4.16 20.61
C ALA A 503 -18.03 -2.80 20.38
N PHE A 504 -18.80 -1.78 20.00
CA PHE A 504 -18.32 -0.44 19.65
C PHE A 504 -18.87 0.65 20.58
N GLY A 505 -19.33 0.30 21.79
CA GLY A 505 -20.01 1.23 22.70
C GLY A 505 -19.17 2.46 23.10
N GLU A 506 -17.84 2.33 23.11
CA GLU A 506 -16.91 3.42 23.42
C GLU A 506 -16.45 4.20 22.19
N SER A 507 -16.71 3.69 20.99
CA SER A 507 -16.29 4.26 19.71
C SER A 507 -17.39 5.13 19.08
N VAL A 508 -16.97 5.94 18.12
CA VAL A 508 -17.84 6.58 17.12
C VAL A 508 -17.61 5.88 15.80
N LEU A 509 -18.67 5.31 15.23
CA LEU A 509 -18.60 4.71 13.90
C LEU A 509 -18.58 5.82 12.84
N VAL A 510 -17.63 5.76 11.91
CA VAL A 510 -17.51 6.69 10.79
C VAL A 510 -17.86 5.93 9.53
N SER A 511 -18.98 6.26 8.88
CA SER A 511 -19.53 5.48 7.77
C SER A 511 -19.97 6.40 6.64
N ILE A 512 -20.01 5.87 5.42
CA ILE A 512 -20.80 6.52 4.36
C ILE A 512 -22.28 6.58 4.76
N VAL A 513 -23.03 7.50 4.15
CA VAL A 513 -24.50 7.47 4.17
C VAL A 513 -24.95 6.14 3.52
N PRO A 514 -25.69 5.28 4.23
CA PRO A 514 -26.15 4.02 3.68
C PRO A 514 -27.33 4.22 2.73
N ASP A 515 -27.42 3.38 1.70
CA ASP A 515 -28.58 3.31 0.82
C ASP A 515 -29.82 2.83 1.60
N ALA A 516 -30.99 3.35 1.22
CA ALA A 516 -32.27 3.04 1.84
C ALA A 516 -32.58 1.53 1.87
N GLY A 517 -32.94 1.02 3.04
CA GLY A 517 -33.36 -0.37 3.26
C GLY A 517 -32.23 -1.38 3.41
N THR A 518 -30.97 -0.97 3.27
CA THR A 518 -29.80 -1.84 3.40
C THR A 518 -29.63 -2.39 4.82
N ALA A 519 -28.85 -3.47 4.95
CA ALA A 519 -28.47 -4.02 6.24
C ALA A 519 -27.62 -3.01 7.05
N LEU A 520 -26.77 -2.24 6.36
CA LEU A 520 -25.98 -1.17 6.96
C LEU A 520 -26.87 -0.09 7.57
N GLU A 521 -27.87 0.41 6.85
CA GLU A 521 -28.80 1.41 7.39
C GLU A 521 -29.48 0.93 8.67
N LYS A 522 -30.05 -0.28 8.64
CA LYS A 522 -30.73 -0.87 9.81
C LYS A 522 -29.78 -1.01 11.00
N THR A 523 -28.56 -1.45 10.73
CA THR A 523 -27.52 -1.65 11.75
C THR A 523 -27.11 -0.32 12.39
N LEU A 524 -26.81 0.70 11.59
CA LEU A 524 -26.42 2.01 12.08
C LEU A 524 -27.56 2.69 12.85
N MET A 525 -28.79 2.62 12.34
CA MET A 525 -29.97 3.16 13.05
C MET A 525 -30.23 2.45 14.37
N SER A 526 -30.11 1.12 14.41
CA SER A 526 -30.26 0.34 15.64
C SER A 526 -29.16 0.68 16.65
N PHE A 527 -27.91 0.80 16.20
CA PHE A 527 -26.78 1.17 17.03
C PHE A 527 -26.99 2.55 17.68
N VAL A 528 -27.37 3.55 16.91
CA VAL A 528 -27.72 4.89 17.44
C VAL A 528 -28.92 4.82 18.38
N GLY A 529 -29.97 4.07 18.03
CA GLY A 529 -31.15 3.87 18.88
C GLY A 529 -30.83 3.24 20.24
N SER A 530 -29.74 2.49 20.33
CA SER A 530 -29.22 1.90 21.58
C SER A 530 -28.25 2.81 22.37
N GLY A 531 -28.00 4.03 21.88
CA GLY A 531 -27.09 5.01 22.51
C GLY A 531 -25.70 5.09 21.87
N GLY A 532 -25.46 4.36 20.78
CA GLY A 532 -24.25 4.45 19.97
C GLY A 532 -24.13 5.78 19.22
N ARG A 533 -22.95 6.04 18.64
CA ARG A 533 -22.62 7.28 17.94
C ARG A 533 -22.11 6.98 16.54
N VAL A 534 -22.66 7.70 15.55
CA VAL A 534 -22.28 7.56 14.14
C VAL A 534 -22.01 8.93 13.54
N LEU A 535 -20.93 9.05 12.78
CA LEU A 535 -20.66 10.15 11.84
C LEU A 535 -20.87 9.62 10.43
N LEU A 536 -21.74 10.30 9.68
CA LEU A 536 -22.02 9.98 8.28
C LEU A 536 -21.32 10.98 7.35
N TYR A 537 -20.75 10.48 6.26
CA TYR A 537 -20.18 11.29 5.18
C TYR A 537 -20.71 10.82 3.81
N GLY A 538 -20.70 11.71 2.81
CA GLY A 538 -21.22 11.41 1.47
C GLY A 538 -22.62 11.98 1.21
N PRO A 539 -23.11 11.81 -0.03
CA PRO A 539 -24.40 12.34 -0.46
C PRO A 539 -25.58 11.66 0.25
N LEU A 540 -26.67 12.41 0.42
CA LEU A 540 -27.91 11.93 1.05
C LEU A 540 -28.95 11.44 0.02
N ASP A 541 -28.62 11.48 -1.27
CA ASP A 541 -29.50 11.20 -2.41
C ASP A 541 -30.19 9.83 -2.33
N HIS A 542 -29.51 8.85 -1.74
CA HIS A 542 -29.97 7.47 -1.62
C HIS A 542 -30.41 7.08 -0.20
N ALA A 543 -30.42 8.03 0.74
CA ALA A 543 -30.85 7.80 2.12
C ALA A 543 -32.36 7.52 2.20
N SER A 544 -32.80 6.70 3.16
CA SER A 544 -34.24 6.56 3.41
C SER A 544 -34.83 7.81 4.03
N GLU A 545 -36.14 7.99 3.85
CA GLU A 545 -36.90 9.03 4.55
C GLU A 545 -36.77 8.92 6.08
N GLY A 546 -36.61 7.71 6.61
CA GLY A 546 -36.38 7.48 8.05
C GLY A 546 -35.04 8.05 8.52
N LEU A 547 -33.97 7.84 7.74
CA LEU A 547 -32.66 8.41 8.03
C LEU A 547 -32.67 9.93 7.91
N LEU A 548 -33.28 10.48 6.86
CA LEU A 548 -33.43 11.93 6.66
C LEU A 548 -34.19 12.59 7.83
N GLN A 549 -35.26 11.95 8.32
CA GLN A 549 -35.98 12.40 9.51
C GLN A 549 -35.11 12.35 10.77
N ALA A 550 -34.35 11.28 10.97
CA ALA A 550 -33.46 11.15 12.12
C ALA A 550 -32.36 12.23 12.15
N LEU A 551 -31.86 12.63 10.97
CA LEU A 551 -30.89 13.71 10.81
C LEU A 551 -31.52 15.12 10.87
N ASN A 552 -32.86 15.22 10.85
CA ASN A 552 -33.60 16.47 10.69
C ASN A 552 -33.25 17.23 9.40
N VAL A 553 -33.11 16.50 8.28
CA VAL A 553 -32.69 17.05 6.98
C VAL A 553 -33.72 16.75 5.88
N ALA A 554 -33.88 17.68 4.94
CA ALA A 554 -34.56 17.51 3.66
C ALA A 554 -33.59 17.75 2.50
N LEU A 555 -33.94 17.26 1.31
CA LEU A 555 -33.17 17.46 0.09
C LEU A 555 -33.78 18.58 -0.74
N ALA A 556 -32.98 19.60 -1.06
CA ALA A 556 -33.33 20.69 -1.96
C ALA A 556 -32.70 20.48 -3.35
N GLU A 557 -32.82 21.48 -4.21
CA GLU A 557 -32.10 21.52 -5.49
C GLU A 557 -30.58 21.48 -5.25
N PRO A 558 -29.83 20.69 -6.03
CA PRO A 558 -28.38 20.57 -5.88
C PRO A 558 -27.66 21.88 -6.23
N LEU A 559 -26.71 22.25 -5.37
CA LEU A 559 -25.85 23.42 -5.56
C LEU A 559 -24.41 22.99 -5.86
N ALA A 560 -23.75 23.68 -6.80
CA ALA A 560 -22.33 23.56 -7.11
C ALA A 560 -21.76 24.90 -7.61
N GLY A 561 -20.45 25.08 -7.52
CA GLY A 561 -19.76 26.32 -7.90
C GLY A 561 -19.12 27.03 -6.71
N ASP A 562 -18.98 28.34 -6.81
CA ASP A 562 -18.39 29.19 -5.78
C ASP A 562 -19.46 29.66 -4.78
N PHE A 563 -19.16 29.56 -3.49
CA PHE A 563 -20.07 29.91 -2.38
C PHE A 563 -19.41 30.88 -1.42
N GLU A 564 -20.22 31.74 -0.81
CA GLU A 564 -19.85 32.47 0.39
C GLU A 564 -20.18 31.64 1.64
N ILE A 565 -19.23 31.55 2.56
CA ILE A 565 -19.40 30.85 3.84
C ILE A 565 -19.73 31.85 4.92
N GLU A 566 -20.89 31.66 5.56
CA GLU A 566 -21.25 32.33 6.80
C GLU A 566 -21.16 31.35 7.98
N LEU A 567 -20.16 31.53 8.84
CA LEU A 567 -20.03 30.75 10.07
C LEU A 567 -20.90 31.37 11.17
N ARG A 568 -22.04 30.74 11.49
CA ARG A 568 -22.92 31.19 12.59
C ARG A 568 -22.27 31.09 13.97
N THR A 569 -21.27 30.24 14.12
CA THR A 569 -20.44 30.12 15.32
C THR A 569 -19.02 29.86 14.88
N ASN A 570 -18.08 30.69 15.33
CA ASN A 570 -16.67 30.45 15.12
C ASN A 570 -16.05 30.08 16.47
N ILE A 571 -15.58 28.84 16.58
CA ILE A 571 -15.02 28.31 17.83
C ILE A 571 -13.54 28.66 18.00
N ASP A 572 -12.93 29.34 17.03
CA ASP A 572 -11.51 29.70 17.05
C ASP A 572 -11.27 31.14 16.54
N THR A 573 -10.15 31.73 16.94
CA THR A 573 -9.78 33.12 16.62
C THR A 573 -8.43 33.14 15.92
N LEU A 574 -8.38 33.65 14.68
CA LEU A 574 -7.10 33.83 14.00
C LEU A 574 -6.29 34.94 14.67
N GLY A 575 -5.04 34.63 15.02
CA GLY A 575 -4.09 35.62 15.57
C GLY A 575 -3.69 36.72 14.59
N GLY A 576 -3.98 36.56 13.29
CA GLY A 576 -3.83 37.58 12.27
C GLY A 576 -4.69 37.29 11.04
N GLY A 577 -5.31 38.33 10.48
CA GLY A 577 -6.18 38.21 9.29
C GLY A 577 -7.64 37.86 9.62
N ALA A 578 -8.36 37.37 8.61
CA ALA A 578 -9.73 36.89 8.71
C ALA A 578 -9.82 35.49 8.10
N TYR A 579 -10.78 34.69 8.56
CA TYR A 579 -11.04 33.40 7.95
C TYR A 579 -11.48 33.59 6.49
N PRO A 580 -11.08 32.70 5.57
CA PRO A 580 -11.63 32.69 4.22
C PRO A 580 -13.16 32.60 4.27
N ALA A 581 -13.83 33.49 3.53
CA ALA A 581 -15.29 33.55 3.45
C ALA A 581 -15.82 32.93 2.15
N GLN A 582 -14.98 32.27 1.37
CA GLN A 582 -15.34 31.67 0.09
C GLN A 582 -14.86 30.23 0.01
N THR A 583 -15.67 29.38 -0.62
CA THR A 583 -15.31 27.99 -0.95
C THR A 583 -15.82 27.63 -2.33
N LYS A 584 -15.18 26.65 -2.96
CA LYS A 584 -15.62 26.08 -4.22
C LYS A 584 -16.05 24.63 -3.99
N HIS A 585 -17.27 24.31 -4.43
CA HIS A 585 -17.76 22.94 -4.49
C HIS A 585 -17.83 22.48 -5.94
N ASP A 586 -17.06 21.45 -6.26
CA ASP A 586 -17.11 20.78 -7.56
C ASP A 586 -17.91 19.49 -7.42
N SER A 587 -19.08 19.44 -8.07
CA SER A 587 -19.98 18.30 -7.97
C SER A 587 -19.42 17.02 -8.60
N LEU A 588 -18.42 17.13 -9.49
CA LEU A 588 -17.80 15.97 -10.12
C LEU A 588 -17.01 15.14 -9.10
N ILE A 589 -16.17 15.81 -8.31
CA ILE A 589 -15.28 15.16 -7.32
C ILE A 589 -15.83 15.22 -5.89
N GLY A 590 -16.94 15.96 -5.69
CA GLY A 590 -17.63 16.12 -4.42
C GLY A 590 -18.76 15.13 -4.18
N GLY A 591 -18.91 14.08 -5.01
CA GLY A 591 -19.98 13.09 -4.89
C GLY A 591 -21.38 13.63 -5.20
N GLY A 592 -21.50 14.67 -6.04
CA GLY A 592 -22.77 15.32 -6.38
C GLY A 592 -22.88 16.76 -5.85
N GLY A 593 -24.05 17.38 -6.01
CA GLY A 593 -24.30 18.75 -5.56
C GLY A 593 -24.74 18.83 -4.09
N ILE A 594 -24.42 19.93 -3.40
CA ILE A 594 -24.86 20.17 -2.02
C ILE A 594 -26.36 20.42 -2.02
N ARG A 595 -27.13 19.61 -1.28
CA ARG A 595 -28.60 19.72 -1.23
C ARG A 595 -29.23 19.53 0.15
N ALA A 596 -28.45 19.23 1.18
CA ALA A 596 -28.98 19.04 2.53
C ALA A 596 -29.45 20.37 3.14
N THR A 597 -30.71 20.43 3.57
CA THR A 597 -31.28 21.57 4.32
C THR A 597 -31.91 21.07 5.61
N LEU A 598 -31.83 21.86 6.69
CA LEU A 598 -32.54 21.52 7.93
C LEU A 598 -34.05 21.58 7.69
N ARG A 599 -34.77 20.58 8.21
CA ARG A 599 -36.24 20.59 8.24
C ARG A 599 -36.79 21.63 9.20
#